data_AF-A0A0U0ZRF7-F1
#
_entry.id   AF-A0A0U0ZRF7-F1
#
_cell.length_a   1.000
_cell.length_b   1.000
_cell.length_c   1.000
_cell.angle_alpha   90.00
_cell.angle_beta   90.00
_cell.angle_gamma   90.00
#
_symmetry.space_group_name_H-M   'P 1'
#
loop_
_entity.id
_entity.type
_entity.pdbx_description
1 polymer ?
#
loop_
_entity_poly.entity_id
_entity_poly.type
_entity_poly.pdbx_seq_one_letter_code
_entity_poly.pdbx_strand_id
1 'polypeptide(L)'
;MYHLGMEKPEAPPEAVLIKKLRLGIKPRLSIRSAAKLAEVSEGRWRQIEKGYQQLGQDTQVEAQARPETLARMAKIVGATPESLTAAGRDDAAEILRALIINPEGIAAHPEAAFSLPDTADDNDEIYELEAVRSIQHTIDAILGTPIPFSGNEIIELSGIRSTAIRLPEIFGRLLHVPMGRRELMRNCISLQHRINAILRNHSTSTASGHDG
;
A
#
# COMPACT_ATOMS: atom_id res chain seq x y z
N MET A 1 34.10 -13.46 13.13
CA MET A 1 34.03 -12.30 12.22
C MET A 1 33.96 -12.87 10.79
N TYR A 2 32.76 -12.99 10.22
CA TYR A 2 32.55 -13.39 8.82
C TYR A 2 31.62 -12.35 8.20
N HIS A 3 32.13 -11.59 7.23
CA HIS A 3 31.32 -10.77 6.33
C HIS A 3 30.83 -11.70 5.21
N LEU A 4 29.56 -12.12 5.25
CA LEU A 4 28.94 -12.78 4.12
C LEU A 4 28.58 -11.70 3.09
N GLY A 5 29.15 -11.83 1.90
CA GLY A 5 28.88 -10.96 0.76
C GLY A 5 27.40 -10.99 0.40
N MET A 6 26.79 -9.81 0.45
CA MET A 6 25.42 -9.55 0.01
C MET A 6 25.36 -9.62 -1.52
N GLU A 7 25.21 -10.82 -2.07
CA GLU A 7 24.82 -11.00 -3.46
C GLU A 7 23.37 -10.52 -3.59
N LYS A 8 23.16 -9.42 -4.33
CA LYS A 8 21.81 -8.88 -4.55
C LYS A 8 21.03 -9.94 -5.34
N PRO A 9 19.83 -10.32 -4.91
CA PRO A 9 19.01 -11.26 -5.67
C PRO A 9 18.80 -10.70 -7.08
N GLU A 10 19.00 -11.55 -8.08
CA GLU A 10 18.77 -11.18 -9.48
C GLU A 10 17.30 -10.78 -9.66
N ALA A 11 17.06 -9.69 -10.40
CA ALA A 11 15.70 -9.22 -10.58
C ALA A 11 14.90 -10.26 -11.41
N PRO A 12 13.67 -10.61 -10.99
CA PRO A 12 12.92 -11.64 -11.67
C PRO A 12 12.51 -11.18 -13.09
N PRO A 13 12.22 -12.09 -14.03
CA PRO A 13 12.03 -11.76 -15.44
C PRO A 13 10.97 -10.67 -15.69
N GLU A 14 9.88 -10.65 -14.92
CA GLU A 14 8.85 -9.62 -15.03
C GLU A 14 9.34 -8.24 -14.59
N ALA A 15 10.20 -8.16 -13.57
CA ALA A 15 10.79 -6.91 -13.11
C ALA A 15 11.69 -6.30 -14.19
N VAL A 16 12.50 -7.15 -14.82
CA VAL A 16 13.38 -6.78 -15.94
C VAL A 16 12.55 -6.28 -17.12
N LEU A 17 11.46 -6.99 -17.45
CA LEU A 17 10.53 -6.61 -18.52
C LEU A 17 9.94 -5.21 -18.29
N ILE A 18 9.34 -4.97 -17.12
CA ILE A 18 8.69 -3.69 -16.80
C ILE A 18 9.72 -2.55 -16.87
N LYS A 19 10.89 -2.73 -16.26
CA LYS A 19 11.97 -1.74 -16.29
C LYS A 19 12.45 -1.44 -17.70
N LYS A 20 12.67 -2.47 -18.52
CA LYS A 20 13.12 -2.34 -19.91
C LYS A 20 12.11 -1.55 -20.72
N LEU A 21 10.83 -1.89 -20.63
CA LEU A 21 9.76 -1.23 -21.37
C LEU A 21 9.59 0.23 -20.95
N ARG A 22 9.56 0.53 -19.65
CA ARG A 22 9.48 1.91 -19.16
C ARG A 22 10.64 2.78 -19.68
N LEU A 23 11.87 2.26 -19.65
CA LEU A 23 13.05 2.97 -20.14
C LEU A 23 13.03 3.18 -21.67
N GLY A 24 12.29 2.34 -22.40
CA GLY A 24 12.10 2.44 -23.86
C GLY A 24 11.13 3.53 -24.30
N ILE A 25 10.24 4.00 -23.42
CA ILE A 25 9.23 5.03 -23.76
C ILE A 25 9.89 6.39 -24.03
N LYS A 26 9.45 7.08 -25.09
CA LYS A 26 9.90 8.42 -25.49
C LYS A 26 8.71 9.39 -25.61
N PRO A 27 8.74 10.55 -24.92
CA PRO A 27 9.76 11.02 -23.98
C PRO A 27 9.86 10.11 -22.74
N ARG A 28 11.00 10.16 -22.02
CA ARG A 28 11.30 9.23 -20.93
C ARG A 28 10.20 9.25 -19.87
N LEU A 29 9.57 8.09 -19.63
CA LEU A 29 8.60 7.94 -18.56
C LEU A 29 9.32 7.79 -17.21
N SER A 30 9.16 8.78 -16.34
CA SER A 30 9.70 8.74 -14.99
C SER A 30 9.00 7.67 -14.15
N ILE A 31 9.69 7.10 -13.16
CA ILE A 31 9.09 6.12 -12.22
C ILE A 31 7.89 6.77 -11.52
N ARG A 32 8.04 8.02 -11.05
CA ARG A 32 6.97 8.80 -10.43
C ARG A 32 5.72 8.92 -11.30
N SER A 33 5.90 9.29 -12.57
CA SER A 33 4.81 9.42 -13.54
C SER A 33 4.16 8.06 -13.83
N ALA A 34 4.96 7.01 -14.01
CA ALA A 34 4.47 5.66 -14.26
C ALA A 34 3.65 5.12 -13.08
N ALA A 35 4.16 5.29 -11.85
CA ALA A 35 3.51 4.88 -10.62
C ALA A 35 2.17 5.58 -10.41
N LYS A 36 2.12 6.91 -10.66
CA LYS A 36 0.87 7.67 -10.62
C LYS A 36 -0.16 7.15 -11.62
N LEU A 37 0.26 6.85 -12.85
CA LEU A 37 -0.65 6.33 -13.89
C LEU A 37 -1.15 4.92 -13.58
N ALA A 38 -0.37 4.11 -12.88
CA ALA A 38 -0.74 2.75 -12.49
C ALA A 38 -1.43 2.65 -11.13
N GLU A 39 -1.65 3.78 -10.44
CA GLU A 39 -2.21 3.83 -9.09
C GLU A 39 -1.45 2.93 -8.11
N VAL A 40 -0.11 3.03 -8.14
CA VAL A 40 0.79 2.34 -7.21
C VAL A 40 1.78 3.34 -6.62
N SER A 41 2.36 3.02 -5.47
CA SER A 41 3.38 3.89 -4.89
C SER A 41 4.66 3.88 -5.71
N GLU A 42 5.37 5.02 -5.76
CA GLU A 42 6.67 5.11 -6.43
C GLU A 42 7.68 4.14 -5.82
N GLY A 43 7.70 4.02 -4.49
CA GLY A 43 8.52 3.08 -3.76
C GLY A 43 8.22 1.63 -4.14
N ARG A 44 6.93 1.26 -4.22
CA ARG A 44 6.53 -0.09 -4.65
C ARG A 44 6.93 -0.36 -6.10
N TRP A 45 6.74 0.60 -7.00
CA TRP A 45 7.22 0.48 -8.39
C TRP A 45 8.73 0.20 -8.43
N ARG A 46 9.51 0.96 -7.66
CA ARG A 46 10.96 0.84 -7.59
C ARG A 46 11.41 -0.50 -7.02
N GLN A 47 10.75 -1.01 -5.98
CA GLN A 47 11.02 -2.34 -5.41
C GLN A 47 10.74 -3.44 -6.45
N ILE A 48 9.61 -3.35 -7.15
CA ILE A 48 9.24 -4.31 -8.19
C ILE A 48 10.27 -4.29 -9.33
N GLU A 49 10.68 -3.12 -9.85
CA GLU A 49 11.74 -3.06 -10.88
C GLU A 49 13.12 -3.52 -10.41
N LYS A 50 13.41 -3.41 -9.10
CA LYS A 50 14.64 -3.90 -8.50
C LYS A 50 14.61 -5.41 -8.29
N GLY A 51 13.42 -6.01 -8.16
CA GLY A 51 13.23 -7.43 -7.88
C GLY A 51 13.36 -7.82 -6.42
N TYR A 52 13.63 -6.86 -5.52
CA TYR A 52 13.77 -7.10 -4.09
C TYR A 52 13.27 -5.93 -3.26
N GLN A 53 12.83 -6.25 -2.04
CA GLN A 53 12.47 -5.30 -0.99
C GLN A 53 13.35 -5.55 0.23
N GLN A 54 13.74 -4.46 0.89
CA GLN A 54 14.47 -4.51 2.15
C GLN A 54 13.41 -4.61 3.27
N LEU A 55 13.54 -5.60 4.16
CA LEU A 55 12.66 -5.84 5.31
C LEU A 55 13.34 -5.46 6.65
N GLY A 56 14.56 -4.96 6.58
CA GLY A 56 15.40 -4.60 7.70
C GLY A 56 16.84 -4.29 7.26
N GLN A 57 17.71 -3.93 8.20
CA GLN A 57 19.08 -3.49 7.91
C GLN A 57 19.89 -4.54 7.11
N ASP A 58 19.63 -5.83 7.35
CA ASP A 58 20.36 -6.94 6.73
C ASP A 58 19.47 -7.98 6.01
N THR A 59 18.16 -7.75 5.90
CA THR A 59 17.23 -8.72 5.28
C THR A 59 16.68 -8.18 3.97
N GLN A 60 17.03 -8.82 2.86
CA GLN A 60 16.44 -8.58 1.54
C GLN A 60 15.57 -9.79 1.17
N VAL A 61 14.37 -9.54 0.68
CA VAL A 61 13.50 -10.58 0.11
C VAL A 61 13.08 -10.20 -1.29
N GLU A 62 12.75 -11.19 -2.10
CA GLU A 62 12.22 -10.98 -3.44
C GLU A 62 10.95 -10.12 -3.40
N ALA A 63 10.93 -9.06 -4.21
CA ALA A 63 9.78 -8.20 -4.36
C ALA A 63 8.86 -8.79 -5.43
N GLN A 64 8.17 -9.87 -5.09
CA GLN A 64 7.16 -10.41 -5.99
C GLN A 64 5.94 -9.49 -6.01
N ALA A 65 5.62 -8.95 -7.19
CA ALA A 65 4.42 -8.14 -7.38
C ALA A 65 3.18 -9.03 -7.35
N ARG A 66 2.12 -8.58 -6.66
CA ARG A 66 0.79 -9.18 -6.80
C ARG A 66 0.31 -9.09 -8.25
N PRO A 67 -0.48 -10.06 -8.75
CA PRO A 67 -0.90 -10.13 -10.15
C PRO A 67 -1.55 -8.84 -10.66
N GLU A 68 -2.44 -8.24 -9.87
CA GLU A 68 -3.19 -7.02 -10.20
C GLU A 68 -2.26 -5.81 -10.31
N THR A 69 -1.31 -5.71 -9.38
CA THR A 69 -0.33 -4.63 -9.34
C THR A 69 0.57 -4.70 -10.55
N LEU A 70 1.06 -5.90 -10.88
CA LEU A 70 1.91 -6.12 -12.05
C LEU A 70 1.15 -5.83 -13.35
N ALA A 71 -0.12 -6.23 -13.46
CA ALA A 71 -0.96 -5.96 -14.62
C ALA A 71 -1.19 -4.46 -14.84
N ARG A 72 -1.42 -3.68 -13.78
CA ARG A 72 -1.50 -2.20 -13.89
C ARG A 72 -0.18 -1.58 -14.34
N MET A 73 0.95 -2.01 -13.76
CA MET A 73 2.28 -1.53 -14.20
C MET A 73 2.55 -1.88 -15.67
N ALA A 74 2.23 -3.11 -16.07
CA ALA A 74 2.37 -3.63 -17.42
C ALA A 74 1.57 -2.81 -18.44
N LYS A 75 0.31 -2.48 -18.12
CA LYS A 75 -0.54 -1.60 -18.95
C LYS A 75 0.11 -0.24 -19.20
N ILE A 76 0.69 0.39 -18.18
CA ILE A 76 1.31 1.72 -18.30
C ILE A 76 2.58 1.69 -19.14
N VAL A 77 3.39 0.63 -19.04
CA VAL A 77 4.63 0.52 -19.82
C VAL A 77 4.42 -0.06 -21.22
N GLY A 78 3.18 -0.39 -21.58
CA GLY A 78 2.85 -0.97 -22.89
C GLY A 78 3.28 -2.44 -23.06
N ALA A 79 3.42 -3.18 -21.95
CA ALA A 79 3.63 -4.63 -22.02
C ALA A 79 2.36 -5.33 -22.54
N THR A 80 2.54 -6.49 -23.18
CA THR A 80 1.42 -7.32 -23.65
C THR A 80 1.20 -8.51 -22.72
N PRO A 81 0.00 -9.12 -22.70
CA PRO A 81 -0.25 -10.35 -21.94
C PRO A 81 0.75 -11.47 -22.28
N GLU A 82 1.15 -11.58 -23.55
CA GLU A 82 2.11 -12.58 -24.03
C GLU A 82 3.51 -12.32 -23.45
N SER A 83 3.91 -11.05 -23.33
CA SER A 83 5.18 -10.70 -22.68
C SER A 83 5.21 -11.04 -21.18
N LEU A 84 4.07 -10.92 -20.49
CA LEU A 84 3.94 -11.33 -19.09
C LEU A 84 3.94 -12.86 -18.96
N THR A 85 3.26 -13.55 -19.86
CA THR A 85 3.26 -15.03 -19.97
C THR A 85 4.69 -15.54 -20.18
N ALA A 86 5.44 -14.94 -21.12
CA ALA A 86 6.84 -15.28 -21.37
C ALA A 86 7.77 -14.99 -20.19
N ALA A 87 7.37 -14.07 -19.30
CA ALA A 87 8.06 -13.80 -18.03
C ALA A 87 7.60 -14.72 -16.88
N GLY A 88 6.75 -15.71 -17.14
CA GLY A 88 6.24 -16.66 -16.14
C GLY A 88 5.09 -16.11 -15.27
N ARG A 89 4.41 -15.05 -15.72
CA ARG A 89 3.34 -14.36 -14.98
C ARG A 89 2.00 -14.47 -15.70
N ASP A 90 1.52 -15.70 -15.86
CA ASP A 90 0.22 -16.03 -16.46
C ASP A 90 -0.94 -15.37 -15.70
N ASP A 91 -0.82 -15.34 -14.37
CA ASP A 91 -1.71 -14.67 -13.42
C ASP A 91 -1.94 -13.18 -13.77
N ALA A 92 -0.86 -12.44 -13.96
CA ALA A 92 -0.91 -11.02 -14.32
C ALA A 92 -1.31 -10.82 -15.79
N ALA A 93 -0.97 -11.76 -16.68
CA ALA A 93 -1.36 -11.71 -18.08
C ALA A 93 -2.88 -11.78 -18.26
N GLU A 94 -3.56 -12.63 -17.50
CA GLU A 94 -5.03 -12.72 -17.52
C GLU A 94 -5.69 -11.42 -17.08
N ILE A 95 -5.22 -10.83 -15.98
CA ILE A 95 -5.73 -9.55 -15.47
C ILE A 95 -5.46 -8.42 -16.47
N LEU A 96 -4.29 -8.41 -17.12
CA LEU A 96 -3.97 -7.43 -18.14
C LEU A 96 -4.92 -7.53 -19.35
N ARG A 97 -5.29 -8.75 -19.78
CA ARG A 97 -6.31 -8.93 -20.83
C ARG A 97 -7.63 -8.29 -20.42
N ALA A 98 -8.07 -8.52 -19.19
CA ALA A 98 -9.29 -7.90 -18.66
C ALA A 98 -9.21 -6.36 -18.65
N LEU A 99 -8.07 -5.80 -18.22
CA LEU A 99 -7.83 -4.35 -18.18
C LEU A 99 -7.73 -3.65 -19.55
N ILE A 100 -7.39 -4.39 -20.60
CA ILE A 100 -7.35 -3.91 -21.98
C ILE A 100 -8.75 -3.95 -22.60
N ILE A 101 -9.51 -5.02 -22.36
CA ILE A 101 -10.87 -5.21 -22.89
C ILE A 101 -11.87 -4.28 -22.19
N ASN A 102 -11.72 -4.09 -20.87
CA ASN A 102 -12.57 -3.19 -20.08
C ASN A 102 -11.72 -2.26 -19.20
N PRO A 103 -11.45 -1.01 -19.64
CA PRO A 103 -10.60 -0.10 -18.89
C PRO A 103 -11.20 0.38 -17.56
N GLU A 104 -12.52 0.23 -17.34
CA GLU A 104 -13.23 0.68 -16.13
C GLU A 104 -13.56 -0.47 -15.15
N GLY A 105 -13.23 -1.72 -15.51
CA GLY A 105 -13.82 -2.93 -14.91
C GLY A 105 -13.27 -3.44 -13.58
N ILE A 106 -12.35 -2.75 -12.89
CA ILE A 106 -11.80 -3.22 -11.60
C ILE A 106 -11.92 -2.14 -10.51
N ALA A 107 -13.09 -1.50 -10.42
CA ALA A 107 -13.45 -0.67 -9.27
C ALA A 107 -14.10 -1.48 -8.13
N ALA A 108 -14.20 -2.81 -8.25
CA ALA A 108 -14.94 -3.67 -7.32
C ALA A 108 -14.09 -4.85 -6.80
N HIS A 109 -13.16 -4.59 -5.87
CA HIS A 109 -13.17 -5.19 -4.52
C HIS A 109 -11.95 -4.75 -3.67
N PRO A 110 -12.11 -4.71 -2.33
CA PRO A 110 -11.24 -4.01 -1.40
C PRO A 110 -10.24 -4.95 -0.74
N GLU A 111 -8.96 -4.80 -1.05
CA GLU A 111 -7.89 -5.36 -0.21
C GLU A 111 -6.62 -4.50 -0.29
N ALA A 112 -6.82 -3.18 -0.29
CA ALA A 112 -5.78 -2.17 -0.24
C ALA A 112 -5.20 -1.94 1.18
N ALA A 113 -5.41 -2.87 2.11
CA ALA A 113 -4.86 -2.79 3.46
C ALA A 113 -3.76 -3.84 3.63
N PHE A 114 -2.61 -3.44 4.16
CA PHE A 114 -1.43 -4.24 4.50
C PHE A 114 -0.44 -4.55 3.36
N SER A 115 0.31 -3.52 2.98
CA SER A 115 1.76 -3.66 2.80
C SER A 115 2.43 -2.41 3.37
N LEU A 116 3.10 -2.57 4.52
CA LEU A 116 3.89 -1.50 5.14
C LEU A 116 5.02 -1.09 4.17
N PRO A 117 5.29 0.21 3.95
CA PRO A 117 6.44 0.62 3.16
C PRO A 117 7.69 0.73 4.04
N ASP A 118 8.67 -0.14 3.82
CA ASP A 118 10.04 0.00 4.33
C ASP A 118 10.86 0.94 3.40
N THR A 119 11.09 2.12 3.97
CA THR A 119 12.15 3.13 3.83
C THR A 119 12.56 3.79 2.49
N ALA A 120 12.37 5.12 2.50
CA ALA A 120 13.27 6.21 2.07
C ALA A 120 13.58 6.40 0.57
N ASP A 121 12.86 7.32 -0.09
CA ASP A 121 13.42 8.28 -1.07
C ASP A 121 12.39 9.38 -1.47
N ASP A 122 12.61 10.61 -1.01
CA ASP A 122 12.24 11.93 -1.58
C ASP A 122 10.79 12.31 -2.02
N ASN A 123 9.71 11.67 -1.54
CA ASN A 123 8.33 12.18 -1.73
C ASN A 123 7.40 12.04 -0.50
N ASP A 124 7.95 12.23 0.70
CA ASP A 124 7.24 11.98 1.97
C ASP A 124 6.09 12.96 2.30
N GLU A 125 5.94 14.08 1.58
CA GLU A 125 4.92 15.10 1.93
C GLU A 125 3.48 14.69 1.56
N ILE A 126 3.31 13.67 0.70
CA ILE A 126 1.99 13.22 0.23
C ILE A 126 1.49 11.98 1.00
N TYR A 127 2.38 11.07 1.43
CA TYR A 127 2.00 9.79 2.07
C TYR A 127 1.48 9.95 3.51
N GLU A 128 1.93 10.97 4.22
CA GLU A 128 1.67 11.13 5.65
C GLU A 128 0.27 11.65 5.95
N LEU A 129 -0.15 12.63 5.15
CA LEU A 129 -1.52 13.14 5.22
C LEU A 129 -2.51 12.11 4.67
N GLU A 130 -2.10 11.24 3.74
CA GLU A 130 -2.92 10.12 3.27
C GLU A 130 -3.17 9.09 4.38
N ALA A 131 -2.17 8.76 5.20
CA ALA A 131 -2.38 7.86 6.35
C ALA A 131 -3.40 8.43 7.36
N VAL A 132 -3.30 9.74 7.65
CA VAL A 132 -4.26 10.43 8.52
C VAL A 132 -5.67 10.41 7.92
N ARG A 133 -5.80 10.72 6.62
CA ARG A 133 -7.08 10.68 5.90
C ARG A 133 -7.67 9.27 5.85
N SER A 134 -6.84 8.25 5.68
CA SER A 134 -7.27 6.84 5.67
C SER A 134 -7.90 6.44 7.01
N ILE A 135 -7.32 6.88 8.12
CA ILE A 135 -7.90 6.63 9.46
C ILE A 135 -9.25 7.32 9.59
N GLN A 136 -9.34 8.59 9.17
CA GLN A 136 -10.61 9.33 9.21
C GLN A 136 -11.69 8.64 8.37
N HIS A 137 -11.36 8.26 7.14
CA HIS A 137 -12.29 7.57 6.24
C HIS A 137 -12.75 6.22 6.82
N THR A 138 -11.84 5.47 7.45
CA THR A 138 -12.18 4.20 8.10
C THR A 138 -13.18 4.41 9.24
N ILE A 139 -12.98 5.43 10.07
CA ILE A 139 -13.90 5.72 11.18
C ILE A 139 -15.25 6.19 10.66
N ASP A 140 -15.25 7.07 9.64
CA ASP A 140 -16.48 7.57 9.04
C ASP A 140 -17.28 6.43 8.39
N ALA A 141 -16.60 5.48 7.75
CA ALA A 141 -17.22 4.26 7.23
C ALA A 141 -17.82 3.39 8.34
N ILE A 142 -17.08 3.16 9.43
CA ILE A 142 -17.56 2.37 10.58
C ILE A 142 -18.80 3.01 11.21
N LEU A 143 -18.75 4.31 11.51
CA LEU A 143 -19.87 5.04 12.12
C LEU A 143 -21.07 5.19 11.17
N GLY A 144 -20.85 5.11 9.86
CA GLY A 144 -21.89 5.09 8.84
C GLY A 144 -22.52 3.71 8.61
N THR A 145 -21.98 2.64 9.20
CA THR A 145 -22.58 1.30 9.07
C THR A 145 -23.86 1.19 9.91
N PRO A 146 -24.82 0.36 9.48
CA PRO A 146 -26.02 0.07 10.28
C PRO A 146 -25.75 -0.84 11.49
N ILE A 147 -24.48 -1.16 11.78
CA ILE A 147 -24.08 -2.05 12.87
C ILE A 147 -24.19 -1.26 14.19
N PRO A 148 -24.96 -1.75 15.19
CA PRO A 148 -25.16 -1.02 16.42
C PRO A 148 -23.94 -1.14 17.35
N PHE A 149 -23.06 -0.14 17.32
CA PHE A 149 -21.99 0.01 18.31
C PHE A 149 -22.54 0.50 19.66
N SER A 150 -21.93 0.06 20.75
CA SER A 150 -22.24 0.57 22.09
C SER A 150 -21.82 2.03 22.25
N GLY A 151 -22.43 2.74 23.20
CA GLY A 151 -22.10 4.15 23.47
C GLY A 151 -20.61 4.37 23.79
N ASN A 152 -19.97 3.43 24.48
CA ASN A 152 -18.55 3.51 24.80
C ASN A 152 -17.68 3.35 23.54
N GLU A 153 -18.03 2.43 22.64
CA GLU A 153 -17.31 2.23 21.37
C GLU A 153 -17.43 3.46 20.46
N ILE A 154 -18.61 4.08 20.40
CA ILE A 154 -18.85 5.32 19.64
C ILE A 154 -18.01 6.47 20.19
N ILE A 155 -17.94 6.62 21.53
CA ILE A 155 -17.11 7.63 22.18
C ILE A 155 -15.63 7.39 21.85
N GLU A 156 -15.16 6.14 21.90
CA GLU A 156 -13.77 5.83 21.60
C GLU A 156 -13.43 6.08 20.12
N LEU A 157 -14.26 5.62 19.18
CA LEU A 157 -14.08 5.89 17.74
C LEU A 157 -14.06 7.39 17.44
N SER A 158 -14.95 8.16 18.08
CA SER A 158 -14.98 9.63 17.95
C SER A 158 -13.71 10.27 18.51
N GLY A 159 -13.18 9.75 19.63
CA GLY A 159 -11.90 10.18 20.21
C GLY A 159 -10.71 9.88 19.30
N ILE A 160 -10.67 8.72 18.66
CA ILE A 160 -9.66 8.35 17.65
C ILE A 160 -9.74 9.31 16.46
N ARG A 161 -10.94 9.62 15.95
CA ARG A 161 -11.15 10.57 14.85
C ARG A 161 -10.63 11.96 15.18
N SER A 162 -11.00 12.48 16.36
CA SER A 162 -10.53 13.78 16.84
C SER A 162 -9.01 13.83 16.97
N THR A 163 -8.40 12.74 17.46
CA THR A 163 -6.94 12.62 17.53
C THR A 163 -6.32 12.67 16.14
N ALA A 164 -6.83 11.88 15.19
CA ALA A 164 -6.34 11.84 13.82
C ALA A 164 -6.38 13.22 13.14
N ILE A 165 -7.47 13.98 13.31
CA ILE A 165 -7.62 15.34 12.75
C ILE A 165 -6.52 16.29 13.24
N ARG A 166 -6.10 16.16 14.50
CA ARG A 166 -5.12 17.07 15.12
C ARG A 166 -3.67 16.67 14.85
N LEU A 167 -3.40 15.42 14.46
CA LEU A 167 -2.04 14.92 14.25
C LEU A 167 -1.23 15.78 13.25
N PRO A 168 -1.76 16.17 12.06
CA PRO A 168 -1.03 17.05 11.14
C PRO A 168 -0.62 18.39 11.75
N GLU A 169 -1.49 18.98 12.59
CA GLU A 169 -1.20 20.26 13.26
C GLU A 169 -0.15 20.11 14.37
N ILE A 170 -0.27 19.02 15.16
CA ILE A 170 0.66 18.70 16.24
C ILE A 170 2.07 18.49 15.69
N PHE A 171 2.18 17.73 14.60
CA PHE A 171 3.46 17.46 13.98
C PHE A 171 3.93 18.61 13.10
N GLY A 172 3.04 19.38 12.48
CA GLY A 172 3.31 20.67 11.83
C GLY A 172 4.69 20.78 11.18
N ARG A 173 5.59 21.56 11.81
CA ARG A 173 6.96 21.80 11.31
C ARG A 173 7.87 20.57 11.35
N LEU A 174 7.58 19.59 12.21
CA LEU A 174 8.33 18.35 12.32
C LEU A 174 8.07 17.40 11.14
N LEU A 175 7.01 17.63 10.34
CA LEU A 175 6.78 16.86 9.12
C LEU A 175 7.84 17.10 8.05
N HIS A 176 8.61 18.18 8.13
CA HIS A 176 9.74 18.39 7.22
C HIS A 176 10.97 17.54 7.57
N VAL A 177 11.00 16.88 8.75
CA VAL A 177 12.13 16.06 9.18
C VAL A 177 11.75 14.58 9.32
N PRO A 178 12.60 13.63 8.91
CA PRO A 178 12.31 12.20 8.96
C PRO A 178 11.89 11.68 10.35
N MET A 179 12.28 12.35 11.42
CA MET A 179 11.87 11.99 12.78
C MET A 179 10.38 12.27 13.02
N GLY A 180 9.89 13.47 12.69
CA GLY A 180 8.49 13.84 12.91
C GLY A 180 7.54 13.04 12.03
N ARG A 181 7.98 12.75 10.81
CA ARG A 181 7.36 11.84 9.85
C ARG A 181 7.15 10.43 10.39
N ARG A 182 8.23 9.81 10.91
CA ARG A 182 8.16 8.49 11.56
C ARG A 182 7.24 8.49 12.77
N GLU A 183 7.27 9.57 13.54
CA GLU A 183 6.45 9.67 14.74
C GLU A 183 4.96 9.87 14.42
N LEU A 184 4.63 10.66 13.39
CA LEU A 184 3.28 10.73 12.84
C LEU A 184 2.79 9.34 12.41
N MET A 185 3.61 8.60 11.66
CA MET A 185 3.24 7.27 11.18
C MET A 185 3.02 6.28 12.33
N ARG A 186 3.86 6.32 13.38
CA ARG A 186 3.65 5.51 14.61
C ARG A 186 2.32 5.84 15.28
N ASN A 187 1.97 7.12 15.35
CA ASN A 187 0.67 7.55 15.89
C ASN A 187 -0.48 7.01 15.02
N CYS A 188 -0.38 7.10 13.70
CA CYS A 188 -1.36 6.53 12.79
C CYS A 188 -1.54 5.00 12.99
N ILE A 189 -0.45 4.26 13.08
CA ILE A 189 -0.49 2.79 13.34
C ILE A 189 -1.16 2.50 14.69
N SER A 190 -0.83 3.26 15.73
CA SER A 190 -1.44 3.12 17.06
C SER A 190 -2.96 3.35 17.01
N LEU A 191 -3.41 4.38 16.30
CA LEU A 191 -4.83 4.63 16.09
C LEU A 191 -5.52 3.50 15.33
N GLN A 192 -4.89 2.97 14.27
CA GLN A 192 -5.43 1.83 13.53
C GLN A 192 -5.56 0.57 14.39
N HIS A 193 -4.57 0.29 15.25
CA HIS A 193 -4.64 -0.84 16.19
C HIS A 193 -5.80 -0.69 17.18
N ARG A 194 -6.08 0.54 17.64
CA ARG A 194 -7.22 0.81 18.52
C ARG A 194 -8.55 0.59 17.82
N ILE A 195 -8.70 1.06 16.57
CA ILE A 195 -9.89 0.78 15.75
C ILE A 195 -10.09 -0.75 15.62
N ASN A 196 -9.04 -1.49 15.27
CA ASN A 196 -9.12 -2.94 15.11
C ASN A 196 -9.44 -3.65 16.43
N ALA A 197 -8.98 -3.13 17.58
CA ALA A 197 -9.34 -3.67 18.89
C ALA A 197 -10.83 -3.50 19.18
N ILE A 198 -11.40 -2.32 18.90
CA ILE A 198 -12.84 -2.06 19.04
C ILE A 198 -13.65 -3.04 18.18
N LEU A 199 -13.31 -3.16 16.89
CA LEU A 199 -14.03 -4.05 15.97
C LEU A 199 -13.97 -5.53 16.40
N ARG A 200 -12.81 -6.00 16.88
CA ARG A 200 -12.66 -7.37 17.38
C ARG A 200 -13.49 -7.60 18.64
N ASN A 201 -13.41 -6.70 19.62
CA ASN A 201 -14.16 -6.81 20.87
C ASN A 201 -15.67 -6.78 20.61
N HIS A 202 -16.12 -5.91 19.70
CA HIS A 202 -17.50 -5.83 19.26
C HIS A 202 -17.98 -7.17 18.67
N SER A 203 -17.19 -7.75 17.75
CA SER A 203 -17.49 -9.04 17.11
C SER A 203 -17.55 -10.19 18.12
N THR A 204 -16.69 -10.20 19.13
CA THR A 204 -16.73 -11.23 20.19
C THR A 204 -17.93 -11.06 21.10
N SER A 205 -18.33 -9.82 21.40
CA SER A 205 -19.46 -9.54 22.30
C SER A 205 -20.81 -9.85 21.65
N THR A 206 -20.95 -9.63 20.34
CA THR A 206 -22.16 -9.98 19.59
C THR A 206 -22.30 -11.49 19.39
N ALA A 207 -21.19 -12.21 19.21
CA ALA A 207 -21.20 -13.67 19.09
C ALA A 207 -21.57 -14.38 20.41
N SER A 208 -21.18 -13.84 21.58
CA SER A 208 -21.54 -14.40 22.88
C SER A 208 -22.99 -14.16 23.33
N GLY A 209 -23.74 -13.30 22.63
CA GLY A 209 -25.11 -12.92 22.98
C GLY A 209 -26.20 -13.78 22.34
N HIS A 210 -25.86 -14.85 21.60
CA HIS A 210 -26.83 -15.69 20.89
C HIS A 210 -27.10 -17.06 21.54
N ASP A 211 -26.68 -17.27 22.79
CA ASP A 211 -26.80 -18.54 23.51
C ASP A 211 -27.51 -18.40 24.88
N GLY A 212 -28.49 -17.50 24.99
CA GLY A 212 -29.28 -17.27 26.20
C GLY A 212 -30.76 -16.99 25.92
#